data_AF-A0A831XFA4-F1
#
_entry.id   AF-A0A831XFA4-F1
#
_cell.length_a   1.000
_cell.length_b   1.000
_cell.length_c   1.000
_cell.angle_alpha   90.00
_cell.angle_beta   90.00
_cell.angle_gamma   90.00
#
_symmetry.space_group_name_H-M   'P 1'
#
loop_
_entity.id
_entity.type
_entity.pdbx_description
1 polymer ?
#
loop_
_entity_poly.entity_id
_entity_poly.type
_entity_poly.pdbx_seq_one_letter_code
_entity_poly.pdbx_strand_id
1 'polypeptide(L)'
;MSRTRRAGTWLALIAAASASGFLIGREVTGQDRERPGWQQGRGYGWIWGRNDEVGALNTLRERDVRDALRLVREGKIYDLGVPFDRTSYKWPGHSPTEVITFRSPEGVKRQGDFA
;
A
#
# COMPACT_ATOMS: atom_id res chain seq x y z
N MET A 1 35.46 -52.73 -5.33
CA MET A 1 35.03 -51.38 -4.92
C MET A 1 33.61 -51.15 -5.42
N SER A 2 32.62 -51.24 -4.53
CA SER A 2 31.21 -51.38 -4.89
C SER A 2 30.54 -50.04 -5.22
N ARG A 3 29.86 -50.02 -6.37
CA ARG A 3 29.04 -48.93 -6.95
C ARG A 3 28.03 -48.29 -5.97
N THR A 4 27.71 -48.97 -4.88
CA THR A 4 26.73 -48.58 -3.85
C THR A 4 27.14 -47.38 -3.01
N ARG A 5 28.44 -47.10 -2.80
CA ARG A 5 28.86 -45.97 -1.95
C ARG A 5 28.73 -44.60 -2.60
N ARG A 6 28.70 -44.52 -3.94
CA ARG A 6 28.59 -43.23 -4.66
C ARG A 6 27.16 -42.72 -4.75
N ALA A 7 26.16 -43.60 -4.80
CA ALA A 7 24.75 -43.21 -4.89
C ALA A 7 24.23 -42.52 -3.62
N GLY A 8 24.70 -42.95 -2.43
CA GLY A 8 24.32 -42.34 -1.16
C GLY A 8 24.83 -40.90 -0.99
N THR A 9 25.99 -40.58 -1.57
CA THR A 9 26.59 -39.24 -1.48
C THR A 9 25.87 -38.22 -2.37
N TRP A 10 25.37 -38.64 -3.53
CA TRP A 10 24.58 -37.77 -4.41
C TRP A 10 23.17 -37.50 -3.88
N LEU A 11 22.53 -38.49 -3.26
CA LEU A 11 21.22 -38.30 -2.60
C LEU A 11 21.31 -37.37 -1.38
N ALA A 12 22.39 -37.45 -0.60
CA ALA A 12 22.62 -36.55 0.53
C ALA A 12 22.86 -35.08 0.10
N LEU A 13 23.55 -34.87 -1.03
CA LEU A 13 23.80 -33.52 -1.56
C LEU A 13 22.54 -32.88 -2.16
N ILE A 14 21.67 -33.65 -2.80
CA ILE A 14 20.37 -33.16 -3.28
C ILE A 14 19.48 -32.77 -2.09
N ALA A 15 19.41 -33.62 -1.05
CA ALA A 15 18.65 -33.30 0.16
C ALA A 15 19.18 -32.04 0.88
N ALA A 16 20.51 -31.84 0.94
CA ALA A 16 21.11 -30.64 1.53
C ALA A 16 20.90 -29.36 0.70
N ALA A 17 20.85 -29.48 -0.63
CA ALA A 17 20.50 -28.37 -1.52
C ALA A 17 19.00 -28.00 -1.43
N SER A 18 18.13 -28.98 -1.24
CA SER A 18 16.69 -28.74 -0.99
C SER A 18 16.45 -28.10 0.39
N ALA A 19 17.18 -28.51 1.42
CA ALA A 19 17.09 -27.92 2.76
C ALA A 19 17.59 -26.46 2.79
N SER A 20 18.63 -26.15 2.02
CA SER A 20 19.14 -24.78 1.88
C SER A 20 18.20 -23.88 1.07
N GLY A 21 17.58 -24.40 0.01
CA GLY A 21 16.57 -23.68 -0.77
C GLY A 21 15.30 -23.36 0.04
N PHE A 22 14.92 -24.24 0.97
CA PHE A 22 13.77 -24.02 1.87
C PHE A 22 14.05 -22.97 2.95
N LEU A 23 15.32 -22.73 3.30
CA LEU A 23 15.70 -21.71 4.29
C LEU A 23 15.93 -20.31 3.67
N ILE A 24 16.21 -20.23 2.38
CA ILE A 24 16.42 -18.95 1.67
C ILE A 24 15.11 -18.42 1.04
N GLY A 25 14.12 -19.30 0.81
CA GLY A 25 12.81 -18.95 0.26
C GLY A 25 11.78 -18.37 1.23
N ARG A 26 12.17 -18.07 2.49
CA ARG A 26 11.30 -17.31 3.40
C ARG A 26 11.42 -15.84 3.03
N GLU A 27 10.83 -15.52 1.88
CA GLU A 27 10.55 -14.18 1.41
C GLU A 27 10.15 -13.28 2.57
N VAL A 28 10.56 -12.03 2.48
CA VAL A 28 10.00 -10.90 3.23
C VAL A 28 8.56 -10.69 2.73
N THR A 29 7.71 -11.69 2.90
CA THR A 29 6.27 -11.48 2.97
C THR A 29 6.06 -10.87 4.35
N GLY A 30 5.96 -9.53 4.36
CA GLY A 30 5.60 -8.79 5.56
C GLY A 30 4.46 -9.54 6.22
N GLN A 31 4.67 -9.99 7.46
CA GLN A 31 3.78 -10.93 8.14
C GLN A 31 2.33 -10.57 7.80
N ASP A 32 1.62 -11.50 7.16
CA ASP A 32 0.16 -11.50 7.11
C ASP A 32 -0.31 -11.61 8.57
N ARG A 33 -0.29 -10.47 9.26
CA ARG A 33 -0.99 -10.29 10.51
C ARG A 33 -2.43 -10.49 10.10
N GLU A 34 -3.04 -11.63 10.45
CA GLU A 34 -4.45 -11.90 10.18
C GLU A 34 -5.26 -10.66 10.56
N ARG A 35 -5.63 -9.88 9.54
CA ARG A 35 -6.49 -8.72 9.71
C ARG A 35 -7.90 -9.30 9.61
N PRO A 36 -8.72 -9.16 10.66
CA PRO A 36 -10.02 -9.77 10.67
C PRO A 36 -10.86 -9.22 9.49
N GLY A 37 -11.60 -10.10 8.86
CA GLY A 37 -12.58 -9.72 7.85
C GLY A 37 -12.05 -9.50 6.44
N TRP A 38 -10.78 -9.81 6.14
CA TRP A 38 -10.36 -9.92 4.72
C TRP A 38 -10.74 -11.28 4.14
N GLN A 39 -11.36 -11.28 2.96
CA GLN A 39 -11.57 -12.49 2.16
C GLN A 39 -11.22 -12.21 0.70
N GLN A 40 -10.49 -13.11 0.05
CA GLN A 40 -10.17 -13.00 -1.37
C GLN A 40 -11.47 -12.92 -2.20
N GLY A 41 -11.52 -11.97 -3.13
CA GLY A 41 -12.70 -11.72 -3.97
C GLY A 41 -13.86 -10.99 -3.28
N ARG A 42 -13.78 -10.73 -1.97
CA ARG A 42 -14.80 -9.97 -1.23
C ARG A 42 -14.25 -8.70 -0.55
N GLY A 43 -12.96 -8.68 -0.19
CA GLY A 43 -12.33 -7.54 0.48
C GLY A 43 -12.62 -7.47 1.98
N TYR A 44 -12.49 -6.27 2.55
CA TYR A 44 -12.73 -5.94 3.96
C TYR A 44 -14.13 -5.35 4.19
N GLY A 45 -14.55 -5.25 5.46
CA GLY A 45 -15.65 -4.34 5.85
C GLY A 45 -16.99 -4.99 6.20
N TRP A 46 -17.16 -6.31 5.98
CA TRP A 46 -18.44 -7.00 6.19
C TRP A 46 -18.66 -7.55 7.61
N ILE A 47 -17.65 -7.45 8.49
CA ILE A 47 -17.69 -8.03 9.86
C ILE A 47 -18.07 -7.03 10.96
N TRP A 48 -18.18 -5.73 10.65
CA TRP A 48 -18.25 -4.66 11.65
C TRP A 48 -19.66 -4.34 12.15
N GLY A 49 -20.66 -5.08 11.65
CA GLY A 49 -22.06 -4.90 12.02
C GLY A 49 -22.86 -4.16 10.95
N ARG A 50 -24.19 -4.25 11.08
CA ARG A 50 -25.14 -3.76 10.07
C ARG A 50 -25.11 -2.24 9.87
N ASN A 51 -24.77 -1.50 10.92
CA ASN A 51 -24.82 -0.02 10.93
C ASN A 51 -23.42 0.60 10.80
N ASP A 52 -22.40 -0.19 10.42
CA ASP A 52 -21.06 0.34 10.21
C ASP A 52 -20.97 1.14 8.91
N GLU A 53 -20.43 2.36 9.00
CA GLU A 53 -20.19 3.26 7.86
C GLU A 53 -18.68 3.47 7.61
N VAL A 54 -17.82 2.84 8.41
CA VAL A 54 -16.36 3.02 8.38
C VAL A 54 -15.68 1.94 7.52
N GLY A 55 -16.22 0.72 7.52
CA GLY A 55 -15.83 -0.36 6.62
C GLY A 55 -14.40 -0.85 6.83
N ALA A 56 -13.60 -0.88 5.77
CA ALA A 56 -12.23 -1.38 5.82
C ALA A 56 -11.33 -0.60 6.78
N LEU A 57 -11.65 0.68 7.05
CA LEU A 57 -10.84 1.54 7.91
C LEU A 57 -10.81 1.06 9.37
N ASN A 58 -11.83 0.32 9.82
CA ASN A 58 -11.86 -0.32 11.14
C ASN A 58 -10.69 -1.32 11.38
N THR A 59 -10.01 -1.74 10.31
CA THR A 59 -8.83 -2.60 10.43
C THR A 59 -7.58 -1.85 10.90
N LEU A 60 -7.54 -0.52 10.77
CA LEU A 60 -6.43 0.32 11.22
C LEU A 60 -6.53 0.56 12.72
N ARG A 61 -5.44 0.32 13.45
CA ARG A 61 -5.30 0.55 14.89
C ARG A 61 -4.15 1.50 15.17
N GLU A 62 -4.09 2.05 16.39
CA GLU A 62 -2.99 2.91 16.84
C GLU A 62 -1.60 2.30 16.65
N ARG A 63 -1.50 0.97 16.81
CA ARG A 63 -0.25 0.25 16.57
C ARG A 63 0.20 0.29 15.11
N ASP A 64 -0.73 0.32 14.16
CA ASP A 64 -0.43 0.38 12.74
C ASP A 64 0.13 1.77 12.39
N VAL A 65 -0.38 2.83 13.01
CA VAL A 65 0.19 4.19 12.93
C VAL A 65 1.61 4.22 13.50
N ARG A 66 1.81 3.63 14.69
CA ARG A 66 3.15 3.54 15.31
C ARG A 66 4.13 2.78 14.43
N ASP A 67 3.72 1.65 13.86
CA ASP A 67 4.56 0.86 12.97
C ASP A 67 4.88 1.61 11.67
N ALA A 68 3.92 2.34 11.09
CA ALA A 68 4.14 3.18 9.94
C ALA A 68 5.16 4.30 10.22
N LEU A 69 5.09 4.94 11.39
CA LEU A 69 6.07 5.96 11.79
C LEU A 69 7.50 5.39 11.88
N ARG A 70 7.67 4.10 12.20
CA ARG A 70 8.99 3.46 12.22
C ARG A 70 9.59 3.30 10.82
N LEU A 71 8.81 3.45 9.75
CA LEU A 71 9.31 3.44 8.36
C LEU A 71 10.02 4.74 7.99
N VAL A 72 9.73 5.84 8.70
CA VAL A 72 10.36 7.14 8.44
C VAL A 72 11.82 7.09 8.92
N ARG A 73 12.77 7.20 7.99
CA ARG A 73 14.22 7.21 8.28
C ARG A 73 14.88 8.56 8.06
N GLU A 74 14.53 9.22 6.96
CA GLU A 74 15.22 10.42 6.48
C GLU A 74 14.37 11.69 6.59
N GLY A 75 13.09 11.57 6.96
CA GLY A 75 12.17 12.71 7.03
C GLY A 75 11.82 13.33 5.66
N LYS A 76 12.09 12.62 4.55
CA LYS A 76 11.69 13.05 3.20
C LYS A 76 10.17 13.05 3.07
N ILE A 77 9.64 14.14 2.49
CA ILE A 77 8.22 14.34 2.25
C ILE A 77 8.00 14.43 0.73
N TYR A 78 7.00 13.70 0.25
CA TYR A 78 6.59 13.70 -1.14
C TYR A 78 5.11 14.09 -1.23
N ASP A 79 4.79 15.05 -2.09
CA ASP A 79 3.41 15.35 -2.44
C ASP A 79 2.93 14.33 -3.48
N LEU A 80 1.93 13.53 -3.11
CA LEU A 80 1.31 12.52 -3.96
C LEU A 80 0.01 13.03 -4.62
N GLY A 81 -0.35 14.29 -4.39
CA GLY A 81 -1.44 14.95 -5.09
C GLY A 81 -1.13 15.14 -6.57
N VAL A 82 -2.18 15.14 -7.38
CA VAL A 82 -2.09 15.53 -8.79
C VAL A 82 -2.51 17.00 -8.89
N PRO A 83 -1.76 17.86 -9.60
CA PRO A 83 -2.21 19.20 -9.91
C PRO A 83 -3.59 19.15 -10.54
N PHE A 84 -4.54 19.88 -9.96
CA PHE A 84 -5.94 19.79 -10.34
C PHE A 84 -6.45 21.17 -10.75
N ASP A 85 -7.01 21.24 -11.95
CA ASP A 85 -7.54 22.44 -12.56
C ASP A 85 -8.75 22.12 -13.47
N ARG A 86 -9.25 23.14 -14.16
CA ARG A 86 -10.43 23.03 -15.04
C ARG A 86 -10.20 22.14 -16.27
N THR A 87 -8.95 21.86 -16.60
CA THR A 87 -8.53 21.04 -17.75
C THR A 87 -8.18 19.61 -17.35
N SER A 88 -8.14 19.33 -16.04
CA SER A 88 -7.82 18.02 -15.50
C SER A 88 -8.85 16.98 -15.93
N TYR A 89 -8.37 15.76 -16.19
CA TYR A 89 -9.26 14.67 -16.55
C TYR A 89 -10.32 14.45 -15.47
N LYS A 90 -11.58 14.43 -15.89
CA LYS A 90 -12.71 14.00 -15.08
C LYS A 90 -13.47 12.92 -15.84
N TRP A 91 -14.02 11.95 -15.11
CA TRP A 91 -14.96 10.99 -15.70
C TRP A 91 -16.27 11.69 -16.13
N PRO A 92 -16.80 11.45 -17.35
CA PRO A 92 -17.93 12.22 -17.89
C PRO A 92 -19.19 12.33 -17.01
N GLY A 93 -19.45 11.36 -16.12
CA GLY A 93 -20.62 11.39 -15.23
C GLY A 93 -20.45 12.17 -13.92
N HIS A 94 -19.30 12.79 -13.65
CA HIS A 94 -19.15 13.74 -12.55
C HIS A 94 -19.48 15.16 -12.99
N SER A 95 -19.92 16.04 -12.08
CA SER A 95 -20.07 17.48 -12.37
C SER A 95 -18.71 18.12 -12.70
N PRO A 96 -18.64 19.12 -13.61
CA PRO A 96 -17.40 19.87 -13.83
C PRO A 96 -16.94 20.49 -12.52
N THR A 97 -15.62 20.54 -12.31
CA THR A 97 -15.09 21.25 -11.14
C THR A 97 -14.77 22.68 -11.52
N GLU A 98 -15.23 23.62 -10.69
CA GLU A 98 -14.84 25.02 -10.77
C GLU A 98 -13.92 25.32 -9.58
N VAL A 99 -12.68 25.71 -9.86
CA VAL A 99 -11.76 26.19 -8.82
C VAL A 99 -12.05 27.68 -8.61
N ILE A 100 -12.94 27.99 -7.67
CA ILE A 100 -13.26 29.36 -7.31
C ILE A 100 -12.30 29.78 -6.19
N THR A 101 -11.28 30.56 -6.53
CA THR A 101 -10.50 31.28 -5.52
C THR A 101 -11.25 32.56 -5.15
N PHE A 102 -11.57 32.75 -3.86
CA PHE A 102 -12.07 34.04 -3.37
C PHE A 102 -11.02 35.12 -3.64
N ARG A 103 -11.44 36.35 -3.92
CA ARG A 103 -10.55 37.49 -4.15
C ARG A 103 -9.64 37.69 -2.93
N SER A 104 -8.46 37.08 -2.95
CA SER A 104 -7.38 37.42 -2.04
C SER A 104 -6.71 38.70 -2.58
N PRO A 105 -6.13 39.56 -1.72
CA PRO A 105 -5.37 40.72 -2.19
C PRO A 105 -4.34 40.37 -3.27
N GLU A 106 -3.70 39.21 -3.14
CA GLU A 106 -2.76 38.66 -4.12
C GLU A 106 -3.44 38.20 -5.43
N GLY A 107 -4.65 37.62 -5.33
CA GLY A 107 -5.45 37.24 -6.51
C GLY A 107 -5.86 38.46 -7.33
N VAL A 108 -6.30 39.53 -6.68
CA VAL A 108 -6.70 40.78 -7.37
C VAL A 108 -5.48 41.46 -8.01
N LYS A 109 -4.31 41.47 -7.35
CA LYS A 109 -3.07 42.03 -7.91
C LYS A 109 -2.62 41.32 -9.20
N ARG A 110 -2.78 40.00 -9.29
CA ARG A 110 -2.37 39.21 -10.47
C ARG A 110 -3.37 39.27 -11.64
N GLN A 111 -4.63 39.62 -11.38
CA GLN A 111 -5.68 39.68 -12.41
C GLN A 111 -5.62 40.95 -13.27
N GLY A 112 -4.93 42.00 -12.83
CA GLY A 112 -4.75 43.23 -13.61
C GLY A 112 -5.96 44.17 -13.61
N ASP A 113 -6.92 43.97 -12.69
CA ASP A 113 -8.12 44.81 -12.56
C ASP A 113 -7.83 46.21 -11.97
N PHE A 114 -6.66 46.39 -11.36
CA PHE A 114 -6.15 47.70 -10.95
C PHE A 114 -5.42 48.33 -12.14
N ALA A 115 -6.17 48.99 -13.02
CA ALA A 115 -5.60 49.93 -13.98
C ALA A 115 -4.94 51.12 -13.25
#